data_AF-A0A5B9YHI7-F1
#
_entry.id   AF-A0A5B9YHI7-F1
#
_cell.length_a   1.000
_cell.length_b   1.000
_cell.length_c   1.000
_cell.angle_alpha   90.00
_cell.angle_beta   90.00
_cell.angle_gamma   90.00
#
_symmetry.space_group_name_H-M   'P 1'
#
loop_
_entity.id
_entity.type
_entity.pdbx_description
1 polymer ?
#
loop_
_entity_poly.entity_id
_entity_poly.type
_entity_poly.pdbx_seq_one_letter_code
_entity_poly.pdbx_strand_id
1 'polypeptide(L)'
;MSKILVIVAHPDDEILGLGATIKKFSQEGHEINCIILGEGITSREEREYENKIKNLHANTFKAAREIGYQQVIFSNLPDNRFDRIDLLDIIKEIEKYIEILKPDIIYTHHEGDLNIDHRKTYEAVLTACRPIGEYSVKEIYTFETPSSTEWNFSTLGTEFVPNVFVDIKHTFQDKLKAMSYYTSEIRDYPHPRSLEALEIIAKRWGTVVGKHYVEAFKLIRKID
;
A
#
# COMPACT_ATOMS: atom_id res chain seq x y z
N MET A 1 7.21 19.33 -6.96
CA MET A 1 6.45 18.16 -7.44
C MET A 1 7.39 16.99 -7.44
N SER A 2 6.96 15.87 -6.86
CA SER A 2 7.76 14.65 -6.72
C SER A 2 7.07 13.49 -7.41
N LYS A 3 7.84 12.50 -7.84
CA LYS A 3 7.36 11.22 -8.34
C LYS A 3 7.25 10.23 -7.20
N ILE A 4 6.04 9.76 -6.95
CA ILE A 4 5.71 8.84 -5.86
C ILE A 4 5.35 7.49 -6.48
N LEU A 5 5.97 6.44 -5.97
CA LEU A 5 5.64 5.07 -6.33
C LEU A 5 5.13 4.32 -5.10
N VAL A 6 3.90 3.82 -5.21
CA VAL A 6 3.31 2.93 -4.21
C VAL A 6 3.54 1.50 -4.66
N ILE A 7 4.12 0.67 -3.79
CA ILE A 7 4.41 -0.74 -4.10
C ILE A 7 3.75 -1.60 -3.04
N VAL A 8 2.76 -2.38 -3.44
CA VAL A 8 1.94 -3.20 -2.53
C VAL A 8 1.79 -4.62 -3.05
N ALA A 9 1.46 -5.52 -2.13
CA ALA A 9 1.28 -6.92 -2.43
C ALA A 9 -0.04 -7.18 -3.15
N HIS A 10 -1.16 -6.67 -2.63
CA HIS A 10 -2.49 -7.06 -3.09
C HIS A 10 -3.36 -5.87 -3.54
N PRO A 11 -4.35 -6.10 -4.41
CA PRO A 11 -5.31 -5.06 -4.75
C PRO A 11 -6.24 -4.78 -3.57
N ASP A 12 -6.25 -3.52 -3.11
CA ASP A 12 -6.93 -2.92 -1.95
C ASP A 12 -5.93 -2.26 -0.98
N ASP A 13 -4.74 -2.83 -0.83
CA ASP A 13 -3.66 -2.34 0.05
C ASP A 13 -3.28 -0.89 -0.26
N GLU A 14 -3.30 -0.52 -1.55
CA GLU A 14 -2.96 0.82 -2.02
C GLU A 14 -3.98 1.88 -1.59
N ILE A 15 -5.18 1.46 -1.16
CA ILE A 15 -6.22 2.30 -0.58
C ILE A 15 -6.20 2.18 0.95
N LEU A 16 -6.15 0.94 1.45
CA LEU A 16 -6.22 0.62 2.88
C LEU A 16 -5.15 1.36 3.69
N GLY A 17 -3.89 1.32 3.23
CA GLY A 17 -2.78 1.94 3.93
C GLY A 17 -2.77 3.47 3.82
N LEU A 18 -2.99 4.00 2.61
CA LEU A 18 -2.59 5.37 2.27
C LEU A 18 -3.49 6.11 1.27
N GLY A 19 -4.69 5.59 0.98
CA GLY A 19 -5.54 6.13 -0.08
C GLY A 19 -5.89 7.62 0.08
N ALA A 20 -6.04 8.10 1.32
CA ALA A 20 -6.37 9.50 1.56
C ALA A 20 -5.16 10.44 1.39
N THR A 21 -3.97 9.96 1.77
CA THR A 21 -2.69 10.63 1.55
C THR A 21 -2.38 10.74 0.06
N ILE A 22 -2.63 9.67 -0.71
CA ILE A 22 -2.47 9.72 -2.16
C ILE A 22 -3.41 10.72 -2.80
N LYS A 23 -4.68 10.77 -2.38
CA LYS A 23 -5.61 11.80 -2.85
C LYS A 23 -5.10 13.21 -2.60
N LYS A 24 -4.54 13.45 -1.41
CA LYS A 24 -3.95 14.74 -1.06
C LYS A 24 -2.75 15.08 -1.97
N PHE A 25 -1.80 14.17 -2.12
CA PHE A 25 -0.64 14.39 -3.00
C PHE A 25 -1.05 14.57 -4.47
N SER A 26 -2.10 13.89 -4.92
CA SER A 26 -2.65 14.06 -6.27
C SER A 26 -3.21 15.48 -6.46
N GLN A 27 -3.96 16.00 -5.47
CA GLN A 27 -4.45 17.38 -5.47
C GLN A 27 -3.33 18.43 -5.40
N GLU A 28 -2.20 18.09 -4.78
CA GLU A 28 -0.98 18.91 -4.73
C GLU A 28 -0.15 18.81 -6.04
N GLY A 29 -0.57 17.97 -6.99
CA GLY A 29 0.03 17.86 -8.32
C GLY A 29 1.25 16.93 -8.41
N HIS A 30 1.42 16.03 -7.45
CA HIS A 30 2.46 14.99 -7.53
C HIS A 30 2.14 13.97 -8.63
N GLU A 31 3.20 13.39 -9.21
CA GLU A 31 3.08 12.24 -10.11
C GLU A 31 3.03 10.98 -9.24
N ILE A 32 1.95 10.20 -9.32
CA ILE A 32 1.74 9.06 -8.43
C ILE A 32 1.36 7.83 -9.22
N ASN A 33 2.18 6.79 -9.13
CA ASN A 33 1.95 5.50 -9.75
C ASN A 33 1.89 4.40 -8.68
N CYS A 34 1.18 3.31 -8.97
CA CYS A 34 1.07 2.16 -8.08
C CYS A 34 1.45 0.86 -8.81
N ILE A 35 2.20 0.00 -8.13
CA ILE A 35 2.48 -1.37 -8.56
C ILE A 35 1.86 -2.31 -7.53
N ILE A 36 0.98 -3.17 -8.01
CA ILE A 36 0.41 -4.26 -7.24
C ILE A 36 1.10 -5.54 -7.72
N LEU A 37 1.87 -6.15 -6.83
CA LEU A 37 2.74 -7.25 -7.20
C LEU A 37 1.95 -8.55 -7.44
N GLY A 38 1.01 -8.86 -6.57
CA GLY A 38 0.20 -10.08 -6.60
C GLY A 38 -1.09 -9.93 -7.40
N GLU A 39 -1.62 -11.06 -7.88
CA GLU A 39 -2.92 -11.10 -8.58
C GLU A 39 -4.14 -11.12 -7.65
N GLY A 40 -3.95 -11.36 -6.35
CA GLY A 40 -4.95 -11.18 -5.27
C GLY A 40 -5.98 -12.29 -5.07
N ILE A 41 -6.01 -13.36 -5.90
CA ILE A 41 -7.11 -14.37 -5.86
C ILE A 41 -6.63 -15.83 -5.87
N THR A 42 -5.40 -16.16 -6.27
CA THR A 42 -4.90 -17.54 -6.50
C THR A 42 -5.06 -18.48 -5.31
N SER A 43 -5.08 -17.92 -4.10
CA SER A 43 -5.21 -18.70 -2.86
C SER A 43 -6.67 -19.02 -2.47
N ARG A 44 -7.67 -18.42 -3.14
CA ARG A 44 -9.10 -18.42 -2.76
C ARG A 44 -9.99 -19.00 -3.89
N GLU A 45 -10.00 -20.34 -3.99
CA GLU A 45 -10.90 -21.17 -4.82
C GLU A 45 -10.59 -21.30 -6.33
N GLU A 46 -10.62 -22.54 -6.86
CA GLU A 46 -10.34 -22.86 -8.27
C GLU A 46 -11.48 -22.55 -9.25
N ARG A 47 -12.71 -22.36 -8.76
CA ARG A 47 -13.89 -22.10 -9.63
C ARG A 47 -14.11 -20.60 -9.82
N GLU A 48 -14.28 -20.18 -11.07
CA GLU A 48 -14.53 -18.79 -11.50
C GLU A 48 -13.37 -17.79 -11.33
N TYR A 49 -12.15 -18.33 -11.23
CA TYR A 49 -10.90 -17.60 -11.03
C TYR A 49 -10.75 -16.35 -11.93
N GLU A 50 -10.90 -16.52 -13.23
CA GLU A 50 -10.69 -15.43 -14.21
C GLU A 50 -11.69 -14.28 -14.08
N ASN A 51 -12.96 -14.58 -13.77
CA ASN A 51 -13.99 -13.56 -13.64
C ASN A 51 -13.80 -12.76 -12.35
N LYS A 52 -13.40 -13.43 -11.26
CA LYS A 52 -13.06 -12.77 -10.00
C LYS A 52 -11.89 -11.80 -10.19
N ILE A 53 -10.82 -12.21 -10.89
CA ILE A 53 -9.66 -11.33 -11.18
C ILE A 53 -10.06 -10.12 -12.01
N LYS A 54 -10.83 -10.33 -13.08
CA LYS A 54 -11.31 -9.22 -13.92
C LYS A 54 -12.13 -8.21 -13.11
N ASN A 55 -13.00 -8.70 -12.23
CA ASN A 55 -13.79 -7.84 -11.35
C ASN A 55 -12.92 -7.10 -10.33
N LEU A 56 -11.94 -7.78 -9.72
CA LEU A 56 -11.00 -7.17 -8.78
C LEU A 56 -10.19 -6.06 -9.46
N HIS A 57 -9.61 -6.32 -10.62
CA HIS A 57 -8.90 -5.29 -11.40
C HIS A 57 -9.81 -4.12 -11.78
N ALA A 58 -11.06 -4.39 -12.17
CA ALA A 58 -12.03 -3.33 -12.47
C ALA A 58 -12.34 -2.48 -11.23
N ASN A 59 -12.41 -3.09 -10.04
CA ASN A 59 -12.57 -2.37 -8.78
C ASN A 59 -11.33 -1.53 -8.46
N THR A 60 -10.13 -2.09 -8.63
CA THR A 60 -8.86 -1.37 -8.48
C THR A 60 -8.78 -0.14 -9.37
N PHE A 61 -9.10 -0.26 -10.66
CA PHE A 61 -9.04 0.90 -11.55
C PHE A 61 -10.05 1.99 -11.19
N LYS A 62 -11.23 1.63 -10.65
CA LYS A 62 -12.21 2.61 -10.14
C LYS A 62 -11.68 3.32 -8.90
N ALA A 63 -11.17 2.56 -7.93
CA ALA A 63 -10.57 3.11 -6.70
C ALA A 63 -9.38 4.01 -7.01
N ALA A 64 -8.48 3.57 -7.89
CA ALA A 64 -7.32 4.31 -8.31
C ALA A 64 -7.67 5.65 -8.97
N ARG A 65 -8.71 5.68 -9.82
CA ARG A 65 -9.22 6.92 -10.41
C ARG A 65 -9.80 7.86 -9.36
N GLU A 66 -10.48 7.34 -8.35
CA GLU A 66 -11.08 8.14 -7.28
C GLU A 66 -10.01 8.88 -6.47
N ILE A 67 -8.92 8.20 -6.12
CA ILE A 67 -7.83 8.81 -5.34
C ILE A 67 -6.78 9.52 -6.20
N GLY A 68 -6.75 9.29 -7.51
CA GLY A 68 -5.90 10.03 -8.45
C GLY A 68 -4.52 9.42 -8.67
N TYR A 69 -4.40 8.08 -8.64
CA TYR A 69 -3.25 7.41 -9.26
C TYR A 69 -3.27 7.65 -10.78
N GLN A 70 -2.11 7.93 -11.35
CA GLN A 70 -1.96 8.10 -12.79
C GLN A 70 -1.89 6.75 -13.51
N GLN A 71 -1.19 5.79 -12.92
CA GLN A 71 -1.11 4.42 -13.41
C GLN A 71 -1.18 3.42 -12.26
N VAL A 72 -1.84 2.29 -12.51
CA VAL A 72 -1.78 1.10 -11.67
C VAL A 72 -1.32 -0.06 -12.53
N ILE A 73 -0.27 -0.73 -12.09
CA ILE A 73 0.40 -1.81 -12.83
C ILE A 73 0.31 -3.09 -12.01
N PHE A 74 -0.02 -4.20 -12.66
CA PHE A 74 -0.11 -5.52 -12.04
C PHE A 74 1.06 -6.40 -12.50
N SER A 75 1.81 -6.98 -11.56
CA SER A 75 2.91 -7.92 -11.87
C SER A 75 2.49 -9.40 -11.87
N ASN A 76 1.28 -9.71 -11.40
CA ASN A 76 0.68 -11.05 -11.40
C ASN A 76 1.53 -12.13 -10.71
N LEU A 77 2.22 -11.78 -9.64
CA LEU A 77 2.87 -12.76 -8.77
C LEU A 77 1.83 -13.59 -8.02
N PRO A 78 2.16 -14.85 -7.65
CA PRO A 78 1.19 -15.76 -7.04
C PRO A 78 0.79 -15.27 -5.64
N ASP A 79 -0.51 -15.07 -5.45
CA ASP A 79 -1.10 -14.52 -4.23
C ASP A 79 -0.88 -15.40 -2.99
N ASN A 80 -0.51 -14.79 -1.87
CA ASN A 80 -0.18 -15.41 -0.57
C ASN A 80 0.92 -16.48 -0.66
N ARG A 81 1.85 -16.30 -1.60
CA ARG A 81 2.91 -17.27 -1.95
C ARG A 81 4.24 -16.61 -2.31
N PHE A 82 4.48 -15.36 -1.89
CA PHE A 82 5.76 -14.70 -2.18
C PHE A 82 6.94 -15.36 -1.46
N ASP A 83 6.68 -16.20 -0.46
CA ASP A 83 7.66 -17.08 0.19
C ASP A 83 8.03 -18.35 -0.62
N ARG A 84 7.33 -18.61 -1.73
CA ARG A 84 7.59 -19.75 -2.63
C ARG A 84 8.25 -19.35 -3.94
N ILE A 85 8.45 -18.06 -4.16
CA ILE A 85 9.22 -17.53 -5.28
C ILE A 85 10.53 -16.97 -4.74
N ASP A 86 11.56 -16.96 -5.59
CA ASP A 86 12.84 -16.38 -5.18
C ASP A 86 12.67 -14.88 -4.96
N LEU A 87 13.13 -14.38 -3.80
CA LEU A 87 13.06 -12.95 -3.48
C LEU A 87 13.71 -12.09 -4.58
N LEU A 88 14.74 -12.63 -5.25
CA LEU A 88 15.40 -11.99 -6.38
C LEU A 88 14.45 -11.68 -7.55
N ASP A 89 13.44 -12.50 -7.80
CA ASP A 89 12.50 -12.26 -8.88
C ASP A 89 11.54 -11.11 -8.54
N ILE A 90 11.11 -11.02 -7.28
CA ILE A 90 10.34 -9.88 -6.77
C ILE A 90 11.17 -8.60 -6.86
N ILE A 91 12.45 -8.66 -6.45
CA ILE A 91 13.38 -7.54 -6.52
C ILE A 91 13.54 -7.04 -7.95
N LYS A 92 13.80 -7.93 -8.92
CA LYS A 92 13.99 -7.57 -10.33
C LYS A 92 12.74 -6.92 -10.92
N GLU A 93 11.57 -7.42 -10.57
CA GLU A 93 10.31 -6.83 -11.03
C GLU A 93 10.12 -5.41 -10.48
N ILE A 94 10.49 -5.16 -9.22
CA ILE A 94 10.49 -3.81 -8.64
C ILE A 94 11.56 -2.91 -9.29
N GLU A 95 12.80 -3.40 -9.45
CA GLU A 95 13.92 -2.66 -10.05
C GLU A 95 13.57 -2.16 -11.46
N LYS A 96 12.94 -3.01 -12.27
CA LYS A 96 12.41 -2.67 -13.60
C LYS A 96 11.53 -1.42 -13.56
N TYR A 97 10.58 -1.33 -12.62
CA TYR A 97 9.70 -0.16 -12.55
C TYR A 97 10.35 1.06 -11.89
N ILE A 98 11.28 0.88 -10.96
CA ILE A 98 12.12 1.98 -10.46
C ILE A 98 12.91 2.59 -11.62
N GLU A 99 13.46 1.76 -12.51
CA GLU A 99 14.20 2.24 -13.69
C GLU A 99 13.30 3.00 -14.67
N ILE A 100 12.09 2.51 -14.95
CA ILE A 100 11.14 3.13 -15.88
C ILE A 100 10.57 4.44 -15.32
N LEU A 101 10.13 4.44 -14.06
CA LEU A 101 9.38 5.54 -13.47
C LEU A 101 10.28 6.58 -12.80
N LYS A 102 11.49 6.18 -12.38
CA LYS A 102 12.45 7.00 -11.63
C LYS A 102 11.80 7.76 -10.46
N PRO A 103 11.14 7.05 -9.51
CA PRO A 103 10.45 7.70 -8.40
C PRO A 103 11.44 8.34 -7.41
N ASP A 104 11.02 9.46 -6.80
CA ASP A 104 11.72 10.14 -5.71
C ASP A 104 11.37 9.51 -4.35
N ILE A 105 10.12 9.05 -4.20
CA ILE A 105 9.54 8.60 -2.94
C ILE A 105 8.85 7.25 -3.16
N ILE A 106 9.07 6.30 -2.25
CA ILE A 106 8.34 5.03 -2.21
C ILE A 106 7.51 4.91 -0.93
N TYR A 107 6.29 4.40 -1.09
CA TYR A 107 5.46 3.89 0.00
C TYR A 107 5.26 2.38 -0.17
N THR A 108 5.41 1.61 0.90
CA THR A 108 5.19 0.15 0.88
C THR A 108 4.73 -0.37 2.25
N HIS A 109 4.55 -1.68 2.37
CA HIS A 109 4.13 -2.32 3.62
C HIS A 109 5.16 -2.20 4.74
N HIS A 110 4.68 -2.23 5.99
CA HIS A 110 5.53 -2.33 7.19
C HIS A 110 6.22 -3.70 7.31
N GLU A 111 7.47 -3.73 7.79
CA GLU A 111 8.25 -4.97 7.92
C GLU A 111 7.67 -6.00 8.89
N GLY A 112 6.90 -5.51 9.86
CA GLY A 112 6.25 -6.32 10.87
C GLY A 112 4.83 -6.70 10.53
N ASP A 113 4.43 -6.65 9.27
CA ASP A 113 3.10 -7.08 8.89
C ASP A 113 2.91 -8.60 9.06
N LEU A 114 1.71 -9.06 9.42
CA LEU A 114 1.41 -10.48 9.60
C LEU A 114 1.47 -11.24 8.25
N ASN A 115 1.07 -10.59 7.16
CA ASN A 115 1.00 -11.18 5.84
C ASN A 115 2.41 -11.40 5.28
N ILE A 116 2.68 -12.61 4.80
CA ILE A 116 3.99 -12.97 4.27
C ILE A 116 4.34 -12.19 2.99
N ASP A 117 3.37 -11.92 2.12
CA ASP A 117 3.60 -11.17 0.89
C ASP A 117 3.90 -9.70 1.19
N HIS A 118 3.27 -9.12 2.22
CA HIS A 118 3.58 -7.75 2.68
C HIS A 118 5.03 -7.66 3.14
N ARG A 119 5.48 -8.62 3.96
CA ARG A 119 6.88 -8.71 4.42
C ARG A 119 7.87 -8.91 3.28
N LYS A 120 7.55 -9.81 2.33
CA LYS A 120 8.41 -10.05 1.16
C LYS A 120 8.45 -8.85 0.22
N THR A 121 7.35 -8.12 0.09
CA THR A 121 7.30 -6.85 -0.65
C THR A 121 8.21 -5.81 0.01
N TYR A 122 8.11 -5.62 1.33
CA TYR A 122 9.02 -4.75 2.07
C TYR A 122 10.50 -5.12 1.87
N GLU A 123 10.85 -6.40 2.08
CA GLU A 123 12.22 -6.90 1.91
C GLU A 123 12.74 -6.61 0.49
N ALA A 124 11.91 -6.88 -0.52
CA ALA A 124 12.26 -6.66 -1.92
C ALA A 124 12.42 -5.17 -2.24
N VAL A 125 11.52 -4.30 -1.75
CA VAL A 125 11.60 -2.84 -1.92
C VAL A 125 12.91 -2.29 -1.35
N LEU A 126 13.25 -2.63 -0.10
CA LEU A 126 14.50 -2.14 0.49
C LEU A 126 15.74 -2.60 -0.27
N THR A 127 15.69 -3.83 -0.77
CA THR A 127 16.78 -4.44 -1.52
C THR A 127 16.93 -3.82 -2.91
N ALA A 128 15.83 -3.57 -3.62
CA ALA A 128 15.81 -2.88 -4.92
C ALA A 128 16.23 -1.41 -4.80
N CYS A 129 15.94 -0.77 -3.67
CA CYS A 129 16.22 0.65 -3.44
C CYS A 129 17.56 0.91 -2.76
N ARG A 130 18.53 0.00 -2.80
CA ARG A 130 19.87 0.27 -2.24
C ARG A 130 20.47 1.53 -2.90
N PRO A 131 21.03 2.47 -2.12
CA PRO A 131 21.50 3.75 -2.65
C PRO A 131 22.95 3.60 -3.18
N ILE A 132 23.12 2.75 -4.20
CA ILE A 132 24.43 2.46 -4.81
C ILE A 132 24.46 3.09 -6.22
N GLY A 133 25.47 3.93 -6.48
CA GLY A 133 25.61 4.60 -7.78
C GLY A 133 24.56 5.68 -7.98
N GLU A 134 23.99 5.76 -9.19
CA GLU A 134 22.87 6.65 -9.48
C GLU A 134 21.55 6.00 -9.01
N TYR A 135 20.86 6.65 -8.07
CA TYR A 135 19.55 6.21 -7.57
C TYR A 135 18.56 7.38 -7.54
N SER A 136 17.30 7.12 -7.87
CA SER A 136 16.25 8.14 -7.85
C SER A 136 15.54 8.22 -6.49
N VAL A 137 15.43 7.10 -5.78
CA VAL A 137 14.62 6.98 -4.55
C VAL A 137 15.33 7.59 -3.35
N LYS A 138 14.88 8.78 -2.96
CA LYS A 138 15.38 9.55 -1.82
C LYS A 138 14.69 9.20 -0.51
N GLU A 139 13.39 8.88 -0.57
CA GLU A 139 12.58 8.62 0.61
C GLU A 139 11.83 7.28 0.51
N ILE A 140 11.81 6.53 1.61
CA ILE A 140 11.04 5.29 1.73
C ILE A 140 10.22 5.34 3.01
N TYR A 141 8.91 5.21 2.86
CA TYR A 141 7.93 5.18 3.93
C TYR A 141 7.21 3.83 3.95
N THR A 142 6.83 3.40 5.14
CA THR A 142 5.97 2.24 5.34
C THR A 142 4.68 2.62 6.05
N PHE A 143 3.63 1.85 5.81
CA PHE A 143 2.32 2.05 6.42
C PHE A 143 1.83 0.75 7.09
N GLU A 144 0.90 0.90 8.04
CA GLU A 144 0.10 -0.23 8.52
C GLU A 144 -1.00 -0.58 7.50
N THR A 145 -1.23 -1.87 7.30
CA THR A 145 -2.37 -2.37 6.53
C THR A 145 -3.43 -2.89 7.51
N PRO A 146 -4.61 -2.26 7.59
CA PRO A 146 -5.76 -2.79 8.33
C PRO A 146 -6.08 -4.24 7.95
N SER A 147 -6.43 -5.07 8.93
CA SER A 147 -6.60 -6.53 8.89
C SER A 147 -5.32 -7.33 8.67
N SER A 148 -4.17 -6.75 9.05
CA SER A 148 -2.91 -7.47 8.97
C SER A 148 -1.89 -6.97 10.01
N THR A 149 -1.48 -5.71 9.93
CA THR A 149 -0.43 -5.17 10.79
C THR A 149 -0.81 -5.24 12.28
N GLU A 150 -2.07 -4.96 12.61
CA GLU A 150 -2.58 -4.97 13.99
C GLU A 150 -2.74 -6.38 14.60
N TRP A 151 -2.71 -7.42 13.76
CA TRP A 151 -2.79 -8.82 14.20
C TRP A 151 -1.41 -9.47 14.35
N ASN A 152 -0.33 -8.75 14.06
CA ASN A 152 1.00 -9.21 14.42
C ASN A 152 1.29 -8.93 15.90
N PHE A 153 1.14 -9.95 16.74
CA PHE A 153 1.45 -9.90 18.19
C PHE A 153 2.94 -10.15 18.51
N SER A 154 3.82 -10.24 17.50
CA SER A 154 5.25 -10.40 17.74
C SER A 154 5.83 -9.18 18.45
N THR A 155 6.40 -9.39 19.64
CA THR A 155 7.02 -8.34 20.47
C THR A 155 8.52 -8.16 20.18
N LEU A 156 9.05 -8.80 19.15
CA LEU A 156 10.49 -8.78 18.83
C LEU A 156 10.84 -7.63 17.88
N GLY A 157 10.55 -6.38 18.27
CA GLY A 157 11.05 -5.18 17.59
C GLY A 157 10.44 -4.88 16.21
N THR A 158 9.39 -5.58 15.80
CA THR A 158 8.69 -5.38 14.53
C THR A 158 7.37 -4.61 14.68
N GLU A 159 7.19 -3.91 15.80
CA GLU A 159 5.97 -3.12 16.06
C GLU A 159 5.86 -1.95 15.07
N PHE A 160 4.63 -1.62 14.67
CA PHE A 160 4.40 -0.43 13.86
C PHE A 160 4.47 0.82 14.74
N VAL A 161 5.61 1.51 14.67
CA VAL A 161 5.87 2.76 15.40
C VAL A 161 6.04 3.89 14.38
N PRO A 162 4.94 4.56 13.97
CA PRO A 162 5.01 5.61 12.98
C PRO A 162 5.65 6.88 13.57
N ASN A 163 6.36 7.61 12.71
CA ASN A 163 7.03 8.86 13.02
C ASN A 163 6.67 9.98 12.03
N VAL A 164 5.80 9.70 11.06
CA VAL A 164 5.33 10.63 10.03
C VAL A 164 3.81 10.54 9.98
N PHE A 165 3.13 11.68 9.98
CA PHE A 165 1.68 11.76 10.10
C PHE A 165 1.14 12.74 9.07
N VAL A 166 0.20 12.30 8.25
CA VAL A 166 -0.41 13.13 7.22
C VAL A 166 -1.83 13.48 7.63
N ASP A 167 -2.10 14.78 7.80
CA ASP A 167 -3.46 15.29 7.96
C ASP A 167 -4.23 15.10 6.65
N ILE A 168 -5.26 14.26 6.72
CA ILE A 168 -6.12 13.84 5.60
C ILE A 168 -7.57 14.29 5.80
N LYS A 169 -7.82 15.30 6.64
CA LYS A 169 -9.18 15.77 6.96
C LYS A 169 -10.03 16.04 5.72
N HIS A 170 -9.41 16.58 4.67
CA HIS A 170 -10.10 16.99 3.44
C HIS A 170 -10.19 15.89 2.37
N THR A 171 -9.49 14.77 2.55
CA THR A 171 -9.39 13.68 1.56
C THR A 171 -9.83 12.32 2.10
N PHE A 172 -10.18 12.25 3.39
CA PHE A 172 -10.60 11.01 4.04
C PHE A 172 -11.87 10.40 3.41
N GLN A 173 -12.83 11.23 2.98
CA GLN A 173 -14.04 10.73 2.33
C GLN A 173 -13.77 10.11 0.95
N ASP A 174 -12.78 10.63 0.22
CA ASP A 174 -12.34 10.01 -1.05
C ASP A 174 -11.78 8.60 -0.81
N LYS A 175 -11.04 8.38 0.29
CA LYS A 175 -10.57 7.03 0.66
C LYS A 175 -11.72 6.07 0.93
N LEU A 176 -12.73 6.48 1.69
CA LEU A 176 -13.89 5.62 1.97
C LEU A 176 -14.66 5.28 0.68
N LYS A 177 -14.83 6.27 -0.20
CA LYS A 177 -15.45 6.05 -1.51
C LYS A 177 -14.63 5.12 -2.39
N ALA A 178 -13.31 5.29 -2.44
CA ALA A 178 -12.42 4.40 -3.17
C ALA A 178 -12.49 2.95 -2.64
N MET A 179 -12.45 2.78 -1.31
CA MET A 179 -12.55 1.47 -0.67
C MET A 179 -13.91 0.79 -0.95
N SER A 180 -14.99 1.57 -1.08
CA SER A 180 -16.32 1.02 -1.40
C SER A 180 -16.39 0.33 -2.76
N TYR A 181 -15.46 0.61 -3.69
CA TYR A 181 -15.39 -0.10 -4.96
C TYR A 181 -14.88 -1.54 -4.81
N TYR A 182 -14.10 -1.84 -3.76
CA TYR A 182 -13.61 -3.18 -3.46
C TYR A 182 -14.68 -4.04 -2.79
N THR A 183 -15.74 -4.34 -3.53
CA THR A 183 -16.93 -5.04 -3.00
C THR A 183 -16.64 -6.44 -2.46
N SER A 184 -15.60 -7.11 -2.94
CA SER A 184 -15.17 -8.43 -2.44
C SER A 184 -14.27 -8.36 -1.22
N GLU A 185 -13.65 -7.21 -0.93
CA GLU A 185 -12.66 -7.06 0.14
C GLU A 185 -13.20 -6.27 1.34
N ILE A 186 -14.17 -5.38 1.11
CA ILE A 186 -14.89 -4.71 2.18
C ILE A 186 -15.63 -5.73 3.06
N ARG A 187 -15.73 -5.43 4.34
CA ARG A 187 -16.38 -6.28 5.35
C ARG A 187 -17.25 -5.41 6.24
N ASP A 188 -18.22 -6.03 6.91
CA ASP A 188 -19.04 -5.35 7.90
C ASP A 188 -18.22 -5.06 9.16
N TYR A 189 -18.57 -3.97 9.84
CA TYR A 189 -18.05 -3.69 11.18
C TYR A 189 -18.42 -4.84 12.13
N PRO A 190 -17.51 -5.34 13.00
CA PRO A 190 -16.28 -4.71 13.49
C PRO A 190 -14.98 -5.07 12.74
N HIS A 191 -15.06 -5.60 11.51
CA HIS A 191 -13.85 -5.96 10.77
C HIS A 191 -13.00 -4.70 10.44
N PRO A 192 -11.65 -4.76 10.54
CA PRO A 192 -10.78 -3.60 10.28
C PRO A 192 -10.87 -3.00 8.88
N ARG A 193 -11.30 -3.79 7.89
CA ARG A 193 -11.58 -3.34 6.51
C ARG A 193 -12.93 -2.64 6.32
N SER A 194 -13.78 -2.59 7.35
CA SER A 194 -15.06 -1.87 7.26
C SER A 194 -14.81 -0.37 7.17
N LEU A 195 -15.71 0.37 6.47
CA LEU A 195 -15.58 1.82 6.34
C LEU A 195 -15.58 2.52 7.71
N GLU A 196 -16.38 2.01 8.65
CA GLU A 196 -16.42 2.49 10.03
C GLU A 196 -15.09 2.26 10.75
N ALA A 197 -14.49 1.07 10.63
CA ALA A 197 -13.18 0.81 11.24
C ALA A 197 -12.07 1.69 10.63
N LEU A 198 -12.08 1.93 9.31
CA LEU A 198 -11.13 2.84 8.67
C LEU A 198 -11.24 4.26 9.22
N GLU A 199 -12.46 4.72 9.52
CA GLU A 199 -12.69 6.01 10.19
C GLU A 199 -12.15 6.04 11.60
N ILE A 200 -12.38 4.97 12.38
CA ILE A 200 -11.88 4.85 13.75
C ILE A 200 -10.34 4.84 13.76
N ILE A 201 -9.70 4.11 12.85
CA ILE A 201 -8.23 4.06 12.72
C ILE A 201 -7.67 5.45 12.39
N ALA A 202 -8.27 6.15 11.42
CA ALA A 202 -7.84 7.50 11.06
C ALA A 202 -8.01 8.50 12.22
N LYS A 203 -9.10 8.37 12.99
CA LYS A 203 -9.32 9.16 14.22
C LYS A 203 -8.32 8.82 15.32
N ARG A 204 -8.00 7.54 15.52
CA ARG A 204 -6.99 7.08 16.49
C ARG A 204 -5.68 7.82 16.24
N TRP A 205 -5.15 7.80 15.02
CA TRP A 205 -3.94 8.56 14.68
C TRP A 205 -4.14 10.07 14.78
N GLY A 206 -5.34 10.56 14.47
CA GLY A 206 -5.72 11.94 14.72
C GLY A 206 -5.46 12.38 16.17
N THR A 207 -5.83 11.53 17.15
CA THR A 207 -5.59 11.82 18.57
C THR A 207 -4.11 11.90 18.95
N VAL A 208 -3.24 11.19 18.23
CA VAL A 208 -1.79 11.18 18.49
C VAL A 208 -1.13 12.52 18.14
N VAL A 209 -1.66 13.24 17.14
CA VAL A 209 -1.07 14.50 16.64
C VAL A 209 -2.03 15.70 16.66
N GLY A 210 -3.15 15.60 17.37
CA GLY A 210 -4.11 16.70 17.53
C GLY A 210 -4.89 17.06 16.24
N LYS A 211 -5.25 16.07 15.43
CA LYS A 211 -5.97 16.21 14.16
C LYS A 211 -7.24 15.35 14.13
N HIS A 212 -8.12 15.59 13.15
CA HIS A 212 -9.38 14.84 13.03
C HIS A 212 -9.19 13.46 12.38
N TYR A 213 -8.47 13.42 11.25
CA TYR A 213 -8.21 12.20 10.48
C TYR A 213 -6.75 12.22 10.04
N VAL A 214 -6.04 11.13 10.30
CA VAL A 214 -4.61 10.99 10.00
C VAL A 214 -4.33 9.60 9.45
N GLU A 215 -3.53 9.55 8.39
CA GLU A 215 -2.77 8.35 8.03
C GLU A 215 -1.35 8.48 8.58
N ALA A 216 -0.86 7.42 9.21
CA ALA A 216 0.42 7.37 9.88
C ALA A 216 1.39 6.47 9.11
N PHE A 217 2.65 6.89 9.08
CA PHE A 217 3.71 6.25 8.33
C PHE A 217 4.97 6.15 9.18
N LYS A 218 5.81 5.17 8.87
CA LYS A 218 7.16 5.06 9.40
C LYS A 218 8.16 5.37 8.29
N LEU A 219 8.93 6.44 8.48
CA LEU A 219 10.08 6.76 7.64
C LEU A 219 11.17 5.71 7.88
N ILE A 220 11.54 4.99 6.83
CA ILE A 220 12.63 4.01 6.85
C ILE A 220 13.95 4.67 6.48
N ARG A 221 13.93 5.52 5.44
CA ARG A 221 15.13 6.21 4.95
C ARG A 221 14.76 7.51 4.26
N LYS A 222 15.55 8.55 4.50
CA LYS A 222 15.58 9.81 3.75
C LYS A 222 17.03 10.18 3.44
N ILE A 223 17.28 10.59 2.20
CA ILE A 223 18.59 11.05 1.73
C ILE A 223 18.41 12.40 1.02
N ASP A 224 19.27 13.37 1.33
CA ASP A 224 19.23 14.72 0.77
C ASP A 224 19.92 14.81 -0.61
#